data_AF-A0A7J6RE78-F1
#
_entry.id   AF-A0A7J6RE78-F1
#
_cell.length_a   1.000
_cell.length_b   1.000
_cell.length_c   1.000
_cell.angle_alpha   90.00
_cell.angle_beta   90.00
_cell.angle_gamma   90.00
#
_symmetry.space_group_name_H-M   'P 1'
#
loop_
_entity.id
_entity.type
_entity.pdbx_description
1 polymer ?
#
loop_
_entity_poly.entity_id
_entity_poly.type
_entity_poly.pdbx_seq_one_letter_code
_entity_poly.pdbx_strand_id
1 'polypeptide(L)'
;MASARNFRRAFQQANVVTPLMGGLSIVAGVGALWKLTRPEYPPRSLAPELKPLPERIRKGLGDDEYYCEEVGATFPADEPPRKLPDLAKHESLLARVLKEKPSLYNYLRDRVTSNGVTIAKCIKTGIDNPSAAGGGEVGIVAGDEESYETFKELFNIIIDRWHRGYPSHAKHTNDLDHHRIARTRIDPTGKYVISCCASALRSIRGFKLPPSISFQERREVERMS
;
A
#
# COMPACT_ATOMS: atom_id res chain seq x y z
N MET A 1 -28.10 4.53 -9.98
CA MET A 1 -27.25 5.68 -9.59
C MET A 1 -27.39 5.97 -8.10
N ALA A 2 -26.84 5.10 -7.24
CA ALA A 2 -26.78 5.34 -5.81
C ALA A 2 -25.50 6.14 -5.49
N SER A 3 -25.70 7.30 -4.89
CA SER A 3 -24.78 8.43 -4.86
C SER A 3 -23.63 8.24 -3.88
N ALA A 4 -22.42 8.64 -4.30
CA ALA A 4 -21.18 8.79 -3.50
C ALA A 4 -21.30 9.62 -2.20
N ARG A 5 -22.49 10.15 -1.91
CA ARG A 5 -22.84 10.84 -0.65
C ARG A 5 -22.85 9.91 0.56
N ASN A 6 -23.16 8.61 0.39
CA ASN A 6 -23.28 7.70 1.54
C ASN A 6 -21.91 7.31 2.13
N PHE A 7 -20.84 7.31 1.33
CA PHE A 7 -19.49 7.00 1.82
C PHE A 7 -18.85 8.15 2.63
N ARG A 8 -19.16 9.41 2.29
CA ARG A 8 -18.65 10.58 3.03
C ARG A 8 -19.23 10.70 4.45
N ARG A 9 -20.48 10.28 4.68
CA ARG A 9 -21.10 10.34 6.02
C ARG A 9 -20.46 9.36 7.02
N ALA A 10 -20.02 8.19 6.55
CA ALA A 10 -19.35 7.21 7.42
C ALA A 10 -17.99 7.72 7.92
N PHE A 11 -17.24 8.45 7.07
CA PHE A 11 -15.95 9.03 7.47
C PHE A 11 -16.08 10.26 8.37
N GLN A 12 -17.16 11.04 8.22
CA GLN A 12 -17.38 12.25 9.01
C GLN A 12 -17.86 11.95 10.45
N GLN A 13 -18.44 10.77 10.69
CA GLN A 13 -18.86 10.33 12.03
C GLN A 13 -17.72 9.77 12.90
N ALA A 14 -16.53 9.53 12.33
CA ALA A 14 -15.35 9.08 13.09
C ALA A 14 -14.53 10.24 13.69
N ASN A 15 -14.83 11.50 13.32
CA ASN A 15 -14.26 12.67 13.97
C ASN A 15 -15.10 13.01 15.21
N VAL A 16 -14.75 12.40 16.34
CA VAL A 16 -15.17 12.88 17.66
C VAL A 16 -14.56 14.27 17.84
N VAL A 17 -15.36 15.30 17.57
CA VAL A 17 -15.05 16.69 17.92
C VAL A 17 -15.01 16.78 19.44
N THR A 18 -13.81 16.78 20.02
CA THR A 18 -13.62 17.20 21.40
C THR A 18 -13.67 18.74 21.42
N PRO A 19 -14.52 19.38 22.24
CA PRO A 19 -14.62 20.83 22.27
C PRO A 19 -13.32 21.42 22.85
N LEU A 20 -12.70 22.31 22.08
CA LEU A 20 -11.54 23.13 22.47
C LEU A 20 -11.95 24.10 23.59
N MET A 21 -11.60 23.79 24.83
CA MET A 21 -11.36 24.82 25.86
C MET A 21 -9.91 25.29 25.72
N GLY A 22 -9.75 26.61 25.59
CA GLY A 22 -8.53 27.27 25.13
C GLY A 22 -7.29 27.11 26.00
N GLY A 23 -6.14 27.43 25.39
CA GLY A 23 -4.88 27.69 26.07
C GLY A 23 -3.75 26.73 25.69
N LEU A 24 -2.83 27.21 24.86
CA LEU A 24 -1.49 26.66 24.61
C LEU A 24 -1.41 25.16 24.22
N SER A 25 -1.58 24.85 22.93
CA SER A 25 -1.20 23.53 22.41
C SER A 25 0.29 23.51 22.07
N ILE A 26 1.09 22.96 22.98
CA ILE A 26 2.35 22.32 22.59
C ILE A 26 1.94 21.13 21.72
N VAL A 27 2.26 21.17 20.42
CA VAL A 27 2.08 20.01 19.53
C VAL A 27 3.17 18.99 19.87
N ALA A 28 3.05 18.35 21.03
CA ALA A 28 3.65 17.06 21.25
C ALA A 28 2.88 16.07 20.37
N GLY A 29 3.56 15.41 19.44
CA GLY A 29 2.95 14.61 18.38
C GLY A 29 1.83 13.71 18.89
N VAL A 30 0.71 13.70 18.17
CA VAL A 30 -0.49 12.92 18.49
C VAL A 30 -0.17 11.45 18.81
N GLY A 31 0.89 10.89 18.20
CA GLY A 31 1.38 9.54 18.49
C GLY A 31 1.96 9.32 19.89
N ALA A 32 2.61 10.33 20.50
CA ALA A 32 3.18 10.23 21.85
C ALA A 32 2.08 10.27 22.93
N LEU A 33 1.05 11.11 22.74
CA LEU A 33 -0.09 11.18 23.64
C LEU A 33 -1.01 9.96 23.52
N TRP A 34 -1.09 9.34 22.34
CA TRP A 34 -1.79 8.06 22.11
C TRP A 34 -1.11 6.87 22.79
N LYS A 35 0.22 6.83 22.84
CA LYS A 35 0.99 5.77 23.51
C LYS A 35 0.79 5.76 25.04
N LEU A 36 0.54 6.92 25.64
CA LEU A 36 0.38 7.08 27.10
C LEU A 36 -1.03 6.75 27.62
N THR A 37 -2.04 6.70 26.76
CA THR A 37 -3.46 6.63 27.16
C THR A 37 -4.11 5.26 26.98
N ARG A 38 -3.38 4.25 26.49
CA ARG A 38 -3.87 2.87 26.36
C ARG A 38 -3.10 1.90 27.26
N PRO A 39 -3.76 1.22 28.21
CA PRO A 39 -3.10 0.26 29.09
C PRO A 39 -2.59 -1.00 28.36
N GLU A 40 -3.06 -1.27 27.14
CA GLU A 40 -2.72 -2.46 26.33
C GLU A 40 -2.01 -2.07 25.02
N TYR A 41 -0.79 -1.53 25.12
CA TYR A 41 0.06 -1.26 23.98
C TYR A 41 1.34 -2.12 24.06
N PRO A 42 1.73 -2.84 22.99
CA PRO A 42 1.16 -2.79 21.64
C PRO A 42 -0.16 -3.59 21.50
N PRO A 43 -1.11 -3.14 20.65
CA PRO A 43 -2.34 -3.88 20.41
C PRO A 43 -2.03 -5.18 19.68
N ARG A 44 -2.50 -6.30 20.23
CA ARG A 44 -2.38 -7.65 19.63
C ARG A 44 -3.69 -8.14 19.00
N SER A 45 -4.74 -7.34 19.09
CA SER A 45 -6.07 -7.68 18.59
C SER A 45 -6.66 -6.49 17.86
N LEU A 46 -7.67 -6.77 17.04
CA LEU A 46 -8.43 -5.72 16.37
C LEU A 46 -9.09 -4.80 17.39
N ALA A 47 -9.07 -3.51 17.07
CA ALA A 47 -9.75 -2.50 17.86
C ALA A 47 -11.25 -2.87 18.01
N PRO A 48 -11.87 -2.66 19.18
CA PRO A 48 -13.26 -3.05 19.43
C PRO A 48 -14.25 -2.55 18.37
N GLU A 49 -13.98 -1.39 17.79
CA GLU A 49 -14.79 -0.72 16.75
C GLU A 49 -14.77 -1.47 15.41
N LEU A 50 -13.78 -2.33 15.17
CA LEU A 50 -13.62 -3.11 13.95
C LEU A 50 -14.29 -4.48 14.03
N LYS A 51 -14.69 -4.93 15.24
CA LYS A 51 -15.35 -6.23 15.46
C LYS A 51 -16.66 -6.41 14.67
N PRO A 52 -17.51 -5.38 14.48
CA PRO A 52 -18.75 -5.49 13.70
C PRO A 52 -18.54 -5.61 12.19
N LEU A 53 -17.32 -5.40 11.67
CA LEU A 53 -17.06 -5.45 10.24
C LEU A 53 -17.22 -6.87 9.68
N PRO A 54 -17.65 -7.02 8.41
CA PRO A 54 -17.68 -8.32 7.73
C PRO A 54 -16.37 -9.10 7.88
N GLU A 55 -16.47 -10.42 8.01
CA GLU A 55 -15.30 -11.29 8.22
C GLU A 55 -14.22 -11.11 7.16
N ARG A 56 -14.60 -11.01 5.89
CA ARG A 56 -13.66 -10.72 4.80
C ARG A 56 -12.83 -9.43 5.02
N ILE A 57 -13.41 -8.40 5.65
CA ILE A 57 -12.67 -7.17 5.95
C ILE A 57 -11.76 -7.40 7.15
N ARG A 58 -12.27 -8.06 8.20
CA ARG A 58 -11.47 -8.37 9.41
C ARG A 58 -10.27 -9.24 9.10
N LYS A 59 -10.36 -10.20 8.18
CA LYS A 59 -9.24 -11.04 7.72
C LYS A 59 -8.12 -10.25 7.05
N GLY A 60 -8.45 -9.11 6.43
CA GLY A 60 -7.45 -8.20 5.85
C GLY A 60 -6.87 -7.20 6.85
N LEU A 61 -7.40 -7.17 8.07
CA LEU A 61 -6.94 -6.30 9.15
C LEU A 61 -6.14 -7.16 10.13
N GLY A 62 -4.81 -7.06 10.09
CA GLY A 62 -3.95 -7.85 10.97
C GLY A 62 -2.54 -7.99 10.41
N ASP A 63 -1.79 -8.91 11.03
CA ASP A 63 -0.44 -9.27 10.60
C ASP A 63 -0.42 -10.58 9.78
N ASP A 64 -1.52 -11.34 9.82
CA ASP A 64 -1.67 -12.57 9.06
C ASP A 64 -1.84 -12.29 7.56
N GLU A 65 -1.39 -13.22 6.74
CA GLU A 65 -1.57 -13.14 5.29
C GLU A 65 -3.05 -13.19 4.93
N TYR A 66 -3.49 -12.32 4.01
CA TYR A 66 -4.89 -12.28 3.63
C TYR A 66 -5.30 -13.55 2.88
N TYR A 67 -6.24 -14.29 3.46
CA TYR A 67 -6.81 -15.50 2.87
C TYR A 67 -8.32 -15.50 3.04
N CYS A 68 -9.08 -15.53 1.94
CA CYS A 68 -10.53 -15.47 1.98
C CYS A 68 -11.18 -16.25 0.84
N GLU A 69 -11.73 -17.43 1.16
CA GLU A 69 -12.39 -18.32 0.20
C GLU A 69 -13.68 -17.72 -0.38
N GLU A 70 -14.43 -16.95 0.42
CA GLU A 70 -15.68 -16.29 0.02
C GLU A 70 -15.50 -15.44 -1.24
N VAL A 71 -14.36 -14.77 -1.36
CA VAL A 71 -14.04 -13.87 -2.49
C VAL A 71 -13.03 -14.49 -3.46
N GLY A 72 -12.61 -15.74 -3.25
CA GLY A 72 -11.60 -16.42 -4.07
C GLY A 72 -10.17 -15.89 -3.91
N ALA A 73 -9.89 -15.14 -2.84
CA ALA A 73 -8.56 -14.61 -2.54
C ALA A 73 -7.73 -15.65 -1.77
N THR A 74 -7.26 -16.66 -2.48
CA THR A 74 -6.61 -17.85 -1.90
C THR A 74 -5.20 -18.09 -2.46
N PHE A 75 -4.65 -17.15 -3.23
CA PHE A 75 -3.31 -17.30 -3.79
C PHE A 75 -2.25 -17.34 -2.68
N PRO A 76 -1.37 -18.36 -2.64
CA PRO A 76 -0.39 -18.51 -1.57
C PRO A 76 0.72 -17.46 -1.72
N ALA A 77 1.05 -16.76 -0.63
CA ALA A 77 2.08 -15.71 -0.64
C ALA A 77 3.50 -16.30 -0.52
N ASP A 78 3.68 -17.33 0.30
CA ASP A 78 5.01 -17.86 0.63
C ASP A 78 5.47 -18.93 -0.35
N GLU A 79 4.54 -19.72 -0.91
CA GLU A 79 4.85 -20.83 -1.81
C GLU A 79 4.24 -20.62 -3.21
N PRO A 80 5.04 -20.19 -4.21
CA PRO A 80 4.54 -19.96 -5.55
C PRO A 80 4.00 -21.26 -6.20
N PRO A 81 2.73 -21.32 -6.66
CA PRO A 81 2.13 -22.55 -7.19
C PRO A 81 2.77 -22.96 -8.52
N ARG A 82 2.92 -24.29 -8.78
CA ARG A 82 3.58 -24.89 -9.97
C ARG A 82 3.09 -24.41 -11.34
N LYS A 83 1.88 -23.88 -11.40
CA LYS A 83 1.35 -23.21 -12.58
C LYS A 83 0.72 -21.91 -12.15
N LEU A 84 0.83 -20.92 -13.01
CA LEU A 84 0.10 -19.66 -12.85
C LEU A 84 -1.41 -19.96 -12.92
N PRO A 85 -2.25 -19.36 -12.06
CA PRO A 85 -3.71 -19.42 -12.22
C PRO A 85 -4.16 -18.84 -13.56
N ASP A 86 -5.37 -19.21 -14.00
CA ASP A 86 -5.97 -18.63 -15.18
C ASP A 86 -6.21 -17.12 -14.97
N LEU A 87 -5.61 -16.32 -15.84
CA LEU A 87 -5.71 -14.86 -15.81
C LEU A 87 -6.79 -14.31 -16.75
N ALA A 88 -7.58 -15.13 -17.44
CA ALA A 88 -8.50 -14.67 -18.48
C ALA A 88 -9.36 -13.47 -18.04
N LYS A 89 -9.86 -13.49 -16.80
CA LYS A 89 -10.70 -12.44 -16.20
C LYS A 89 -9.93 -11.28 -15.56
N HIS A 90 -8.60 -11.32 -15.55
CA HIS A 90 -7.74 -10.31 -14.91
C HIS A 90 -7.33 -9.22 -15.88
N GLU A 91 -7.52 -7.97 -15.48
CA GLU A 91 -7.26 -6.79 -16.30
C GLU A 91 -6.09 -5.91 -15.83
N SER A 92 -5.48 -6.25 -14.69
CA SER A 92 -4.35 -5.52 -14.11
C SER A 92 -3.13 -5.48 -15.05
N LEU A 93 -2.26 -4.49 -14.87
CA LEU A 93 -1.03 -4.37 -15.67
C LEU A 93 -0.15 -5.60 -15.53
N LEU A 94 0.00 -6.13 -14.30
CA LEU A 94 0.64 -7.42 -14.05
C LEU A 94 0.04 -8.52 -14.91
N ALA A 95 -1.29 -8.68 -14.89
CA ALA A 95 -1.96 -9.76 -15.60
C ALA A 95 -1.74 -9.68 -17.12
N ARG A 96 -1.74 -8.46 -17.68
CA ARG A 96 -1.41 -8.24 -19.10
C ARG A 96 0.02 -8.67 -19.42
N VAL A 97 1.00 -8.26 -18.60
CA VAL A 97 2.41 -8.64 -18.78
C VAL A 97 2.60 -10.16 -18.68
N LEU A 98 1.96 -10.82 -17.71
CA LEU A 98 2.06 -12.27 -17.53
C LEU A 98 1.33 -13.05 -18.65
N LYS A 99 0.23 -12.53 -19.20
CA LYS A 99 -0.43 -13.10 -20.40
C LYS A 99 0.46 -13.00 -21.63
N GLU A 100 1.12 -11.86 -21.84
CA GLU A 100 2.03 -11.65 -22.97
C GLU A 100 3.33 -12.47 -22.85
N LYS A 101 3.84 -12.64 -21.62
CA LYS A 101 5.10 -13.35 -21.34
C LYS A 101 4.95 -14.37 -20.21
N PRO A 102 4.24 -15.49 -20.43
CA PRO A 102 4.00 -16.49 -19.38
C PRO A 102 5.26 -17.14 -18.82
N SER A 103 6.35 -17.19 -19.61
CA SER A 103 7.65 -17.75 -19.21
C SER A 103 8.31 -16.98 -18.07
N LEU A 104 7.99 -15.69 -17.89
CA LEU A 104 8.55 -14.87 -16.79
C LEU A 104 8.19 -15.46 -15.42
N TYR A 105 6.97 -15.94 -15.25
CA TYR A 105 6.55 -16.53 -13.97
C TYR A 105 7.39 -17.75 -13.63
N ASN A 106 7.59 -18.67 -14.58
CA ASN A 106 8.38 -19.88 -14.34
C ASN A 106 9.85 -19.56 -14.06
N TYR A 107 10.39 -18.52 -14.70
CA TYR A 107 11.76 -18.07 -14.49
C TYR A 107 11.99 -17.38 -13.14
N LEU A 108 10.98 -16.66 -12.63
CA LEU A 108 11.07 -15.91 -11.37
C LEU A 108 10.55 -16.68 -10.15
N ARG A 109 9.74 -17.72 -10.35
CA ARG A 109 9.11 -18.54 -9.31
C ARG A 109 10.08 -18.95 -8.21
N ASP A 110 11.20 -19.58 -8.58
CA ASP A 110 12.11 -20.21 -7.63
C ASP A 110 13.10 -19.22 -7.02
N ARG A 111 13.00 -17.92 -7.38
CA ARG A 111 13.81 -16.86 -6.81
C ARG A 111 13.18 -16.33 -5.54
N VAL A 112 14.03 -16.05 -4.57
CA VAL A 112 13.66 -15.53 -3.26
C VAL A 112 14.69 -14.47 -2.87
N THR A 113 14.24 -13.39 -2.22
CA THR A 113 15.15 -12.39 -1.67
C THR A 113 15.87 -12.92 -0.43
N SER A 114 16.95 -12.27 0.00
CA SER A 114 17.64 -12.60 1.24
C SER A 114 16.73 -12.59 2.49
N ASN A 115 15.63 -11.83 2.43
CA ASN A 115 14.63 -11.72 3.48
C ASN A 115 13.45 -12.70 3.35
N GLY A 116 13.51 -13.64 2.39
CA GLY A 116 12.49 -14.66 2.17
C GLY A 116 11.29 -14.21 1.33
N VAL A 117 11.34 -13.05 0.65
CA VAL A 117 10.23 -12.60 -0.20
C VAL A 117 10.24 -13.35 -1.51
N THR A 118 9.12 -13.99 -1.86
CA THR A 118 8.94 -14.69 -3.14
C THR A 118 8.19 -13.83 -4.14
N ILE A 119 8.23 -14.22 -5.42
CA ILE A 119 7.40 -13.57 -6.45
C ILE A 119 5.91 -13.70 -6.15
N ALA A 120 5.49 -14.77 -5.46
CA ALA A 120 4.09 -15.01 -5.14
C ALA A 120 3.55 -13.96 -4.17
N LYS A 121 4.34 -13.63 -3.13
CA LYS A 121 4.07 -12.50 -2.22
C LYS A 121 3.86 -11.19 -2.99
N CYS A 122 4.70 -10.92 -3.98
CA CYS A 122 4.63 -9.70 -4.78
C CYS A 122 3.38 -9.61 -5.66
N ILE A 123 2.98 -10.72 -6.30
CA ILE A 123 1.90 -10.75 -7.29
C ILE A 123 0.52 -11.08 -6.70
N LYS A 124 0.47 -11.58 -5.46
CA LYS A 124 -0.76 -12.03 -4.80
C LYS A 124 -1.93 -11.07 -4.95
N THR A 125 -1.70 -9.78 -4.70
CA THR A 125 -2.74 -8.75 -4.84
C THR A 125 -3.33 -8.68 -6.25
N GLY A 126 -2.53 -8.90 -7.30
CA GLY A 126 -3.01 -8.88 -8.68
C GLY A 126 -3.67 -10.18 -9.12
N ILE A 127 -3.41 -11.30 -8.44
CA ILE A 127 -4.04 -12.59 -8.70
C ILE A 127 -5.37 -12.73 -7.96
N ASP A 128 -5.41 -12.33 -6.69
CA ASP A 128 -6.61 -12.42 -5.85
C ASP A 128 -7.69 -11.41 -6.26
N ASN A 129 -7.32 -10.35 -6.99
CA ASN A 129 -8.24 -9.29 -7.43
C ASN A 129 -8.36 -9.26 -8.97
N PRO A 130 -9.19 -10.12 -9.59
CA PRO A 130 -9.35 -10.18 -11.05
C PRO A 130 -10.02 -8.95 -11.65
N SER A 131 -11.06 -8.45 -10.98
CA SER A 131 -11.89 -7.33 -11.45
C SER A 131 -11.56 -6.05 -10.68
N ALA A 132 -10.38 -5.54 -10.96
CA ALA A 132 -10.07 -4.14 -10.73
C ALA A 132 -10.95 -3.29 -11.67
N ALA A 133 -12.15 -2.91 -11.21
CA ALA A 133 -13.13 -2.17 -12.00
C ALA A 133 -12.49 -0.94 -12.68
N GLY A 134 -12.20 -1.05 -13.99
CA GLY A 134 -11.67 0.05 -14.81
C GLY A 134 -10.23 -0.08 -15.30
N GLY A 135 -9.55 -1.22 -15.15
CA GLY A 135 -8.32 -1.53 -15.90
C GLY A 135 -7.10 -0.63 -15.62
N GLY A 136 -7.07 0.03 -14.45
CA GLY A 136 -6.05 1.00 -14.05
C GLY A 136 -5.13 0.53 -12.91
N GLU A 137 -5.18 -0.72 -12.50
CA GLU A 137 -4.39 -1.21 -11.38
C GLU A 137 -3.09 -1.89 -11.82
N VAL A 138 -2.04 -1.73 -11.01
CA VAL A 138 -0.71 -2.29 -11.26
C VAL A 138 -0.70 -3.80 -11.01
N GLY A 139 -1.26 -4.24 -9.88
CA GLY A 139 -1.38 -5.66 -9.52
C GLY A 139 -0.12 -6.32 -8.95
N ILE A 140 0.95 -5.57 -8.68
CA ILE A 140 2.17 -6.07 -8.03
C ILE A 140 2.63 -5.11 -6.94
N VAL A 141 3.19 -5.63 -5.85
CA VAL A 141 3.82 -4.87 -4.77
C VAL A 141 5.19 -5.45 -4.44
N ALA A 142 6.16 -4.61 -4.06
CA ALA A 142 7.47 -5.07 -3.59
C ALA A 142 7.40 -5.40 -2.09
N GLY A 143 8.00 -6.53 -1.69
CA GLY A 143 8.04 -6.93 -0.28
C GLY A 143 9.24 -6.35 0.48
N ASP A 144 10.32 -6.01 -0.22
CA ASP A 144 11.54 -5.40 0.32
C ASP A 144 12.28 -4.62 -0.79
N GLU A 145 13.40 -3.97 -0.44
CA GLU A 145 14.25 -3.24 -1.40
C GLU A 145 14.83 -4.19 -2.47
N GLU A 146 15.23 -5.40 -2.07
CA GLU A 146 15.84 -6.41 -2.96
C GLU A 146 14.86 -6.97 -4.00
N SER A 147 13.55 -6.94 -3.72
CA SER A 147 12.50 -7.39 -4.65
C SER A 147 12.62 -6.74 -6.03
N TYR A 148 13.04 -5.46 -6.08
CA TYR A 148 13.25 -4.74 -7.34
C TYR A 148 14.42 -5.27 -8.17
N GLU A 149 15.41 -5.91 -7.55
CA GLU A 149 16.56 -6.51 -8.24
C GLU A 149 16.32 -8.00 -8.54
N THR A 150 15.86 -8.78 -7.56
CA THR A 150 15.62 -10.23 -7.70
C THR A 150 14.55 -10.56 -8.74
N PHE A 151 13.52 -9.70 -8.84
CA PHE A 151 12.41 -9.83 -9.78
C PHE A 151 12.41 -8.70 -10.84
N LYS A 152 13.57 -8.12 -11.14
CA LYS A 152 13.71 -6.97 -12.04
C LYS A 152 13.12 -7.19 -13.42
N GLU A 153 13.15 -8.41 -13.93
CA GLU A 153 12.63 -8.75 -15.26
C GLU A 153 11.12 -8.47 -15.37
N LEU A 154 10.39 -8.60 -14.26
CA LEU A 154 8.96 -8.25 -14.18
C LEU A 154 8.76 -6.80 -13.75
N PHE A 155 9.43 -6.35 -12.68
CA PHE A 155 9.25 -4.98 -12.15
C PHE A 155 9.62 -3.92 -13.19
N ASN A 156 10.69 -4.09 -13.95
CA ASN A 156 11.10 -3.11 -14.95
C ASN A 156 10.05 -2.94 -16.07
N ILE A 157 9.44 -4.04 -16.54
CA ILE A 157 8.38 -3.97 -17.56
C ILE A 157 7.17 -3.21 -17.01
N ILE A 158 6.80 -3.49 -15.75
CA ILE A 158 5.65 -2.87 -15.10
C ILE A 158 5.90 -1.38 -14.85
N ILE A 159 7.08 -1.01 -14.32
CA ILE A 159 7.49 0.38 -14.07
C ILE A 159 7.49 1.17 -15.37
N ASP A 160 8.11 0.65 -16.43
CA ASP A 160 8.16 1.33 -17.73
C ASP A 160 6.75 1.63 -18.28
N ARG A 161 5.87 0.62 -18.27
CA ARG A 161 4.47 0.76 -18.73
C ARG A 161 3.65 1.71 -17.86
N TRP A 162 3.77 1.59 -16.53
CA TRP A 162 3.00 2.41 -15.59
C TRP A 162 3.42 3.89 -15.64
N HIS A 163 4.73 4.14 -15.72
CA HIS A 163 5.31 5.48 -15.78
C HIS A 163 5.43 6.05 -17.20
N ARG A 164 4.82 5.40 -18.20
CA ARG A 164 4.70 5.86 -19.59
C ARG A 164 6.05 6.13 -20.27
N GLY A 165 6.97 5.17 -20.21
CA GLY A 165 8.28 5.26 -20.86
C GLY A 165 9.39 5.69 -19.92
N TYR A 166 9.38 5.21 -18.68
CA TYR A 166 10.50 5.38 -17.74
C TYR A 166 11.38 4.11 -17.78
N PRO A 167 12.41 4.08 -18.63
CA PRO A 167 13.14 2.84 -18.87
C PRO A 167 14.03 2.49 -17.66
N SER A 168 14.40 1.22 -17.55
CA SER A 168 15.19 0.69 -16.42
C SER A 168 16.57 1.36 -16.23
N HIS A 169 17.11 2.00 -17.27
CA HIS A 169 18.38 2.72 -17.22
C HIS A 169 18.22 4.21 -16.90
N ALA A 170 16.99 4.74 -16.86
CA ALA A 170 16.76 6.11 -16.45
C ALA A 170 17.06 6.28 -14.95
N LYS A 171 17.74 7.37 -14.60
CA LYS A 171 18.05 7.71 -13.21
C LYS A 171 17.09 8.78 -12.71
N HIS A 172 16.43 8.53 -11.58
CA HIS A 172 15.51 9.49 -11.00
C HIS A 172 16.28 10.54 -10.20
N THR A 173 16.06 11.82 -10.50
CA THR A 173 16.63 12.92 -9.74
C THR A 173 15.64 13.37 -8.67
N ASN A 174 16.06 13.32 -7.41
CA ASN A 174 15.28 13.84 -6.29
C ASN A 174 15.70 15.30 -6.02
N ASP A 175 14.74 16.22 -6.04
CA ASP A 175 14.93 17.62 -5.69
C ASP A 175 13.87 18.05 -4.67
N LEU A 176 14.31 18.37 -3.46
CA LEU A 176 13.46 18.79 -2.34
C LEU A 176 13.70 20.26 -1.97
N ASP A 177 14.39 21.02 -2.83
CA ASP A 177 14.65 22.44 -2.62
C ASP A 177 13.40 23.29 -2.88
N HIS A 178 12.75 23.72 -1.79
CA HIS A 178 11.54 24.53 -1.88
C HIS A 178 11.79 25.95 -2.43
N HIS A 179 13.04 26.40 -2.55
CA HIS A 179 13.35 27.71 -3.14
C HIS A 179 13.13 27.75 -4.65
N ARG A 180 13.11 26.58 -5.31
CA ARG A 180 12.82 26.45 -6.74
C ARG A 180 11.33 26.59 -7.06
N ILE A 181 10.47 26.57 -6.04
CA ILE A 181 9.02 26.71 -6.19
C ILE A 181 8.67 28.20 -6.30
N ALA A 182 7.91 28.56 -7.34
CA ALA A 182 7.45 29.93 -7.55
C ALA A 182 6.61 30.42 -6.36
N ARG A 183 6.89 31.64 -5.89
CA ARG A 183 6.18 32.26 -4.75
C ARG A 183 4.87 32.94 -5.14
N THR A 184 4.54 32.97 -6.43
CA THR A 184 3.34 33.61 -6.96
C THR A 184 2.09 32.89 -6.45
N ARG A 185 1.18 33.63 -5.82
CA ARG A 185 -0.11 33.08 -5.37
C ARG A 185 -1.01 32.83 -6.56
N ILE A 186 -1.41 31.57 -6.76
CA ILE A 186 -2.29 31.15 -7.86
C ILE A 186 -3.70 31.72 -7.71
N ASP A 187 -4.23 31.78 -6.47
CA ASP A 187 -5.52 32.41 -6.16
C ASP A 187 -5.34 33.40 -5.00
N PRO A 188 -4.96 34.65 -5.29
CA PRO A 188 -4.82 35.69 -4.26
C PRO A 188 -6.15 36.04 -3.57
N THR A 189 -7.28 35.80 -4.25
CA THR A 189 -8.62 36.16 -3.76
C THR A 189 -9.21 35.11 -2.82
N GLY A 190 -8.67 33.89 -2.82
CA GLY A 190 -9.18 32.77 -2.03
C GLY A 190 -10.58 32.32 -2.44
N LYS A 191 -11.07 32.72 -3.62
CA LYS A 191 -12.43 32.47 -4.09
C LYS A 191 -12.60 31.06 -4.68
N TYR A 192 -11.52 30.44 -5.13
CA TYR A 192 -11.55 29.20 -5.91
C TYR A 192 -10.88 28.03 -5.19
N VAL A 193 -9.72 28.25 -4.56
CA VAL A 193 -8.95 27.16 -3.94
C VAL A 193 -9.40 26.95 -2.49
N ILE A 194 -10.02 25.80 -2.21
CA ILE A 194 -10.49 25.43 -0.86
C ILE A 194 -9.34 24.89 0.01
N SER A 195 -8.47 24.06 -0.57
CA SER A 195 -7.30 23.50 0.12
C SER A 195 -6.25 23.01 -0.88
N CYS A 196 -4.99 22.95 -0.44
CA CYS A 196 -3.89 22.34 -1.17
C CYS A 196 -3.21 21.33 -0.25
N CYS A 197 -2.84 20.18 -0.79
CA CYS A 197 -2.15 19.12 -0.05
C CYS A 197 -1.04 18.55 -0.92
N ALA A 198 0.14 18.41 -0.35
CA ALA A 198 1.28 17.71 -0.95
C ALA A 198 1.70 16.60 0.00
N SER A 199 1.80 15.37 -0.52
CA SER A 199 2.13 14.18 0.25
C SER A 199 3.29 13.44 -0.41
N ALA A 200 4.19 12.90 0.40
CA ALA A 200 5.29 12.07 -0.04
C ALA A 200 5.35 10.79 0.81
N LEU A 201 5.68 9.68 0.18
CA LEU A 201 5.82 8.37 0.83
C LEU A 201 7.31 8.01 0.91
N ARG A 202 7.73 7.44 2.04
CA ARG A 202 9.12 7.01 2.28
C ARG A 202 9.11 5.69 3.05
N SER A 203 10.15 4.90 2.83
CA SER A 203 10.43 3.67 3.57
C SER A 203 11.78 3.80 4.27
N ILE A 204 11.93 3.18 5.45
CA ILE A 204 13.17 3.20 6.23
C ILE A 204 14.07 2.04 5.77
N ARG A 205 15.33 2.34 5.44
CA ARG A 205 16.32 1.34 5.04
C ARG A 205 16.57 0.35 6.18
N GLY A 206 16.72 -0.94 5.83
CA GLY A 206 16.93 -2.02 6.79
C GLY A 206 15.65 -2.73 7.24
N PHE A 207 14.47 -2.23 6.85
CA PHE A 207 13.18 -2.88 7.11
C PHE A 207 12.55 -3.36 5.81
N LYS A 208 11.77 -4.45 5.90
CA LYS A 208 10.91 -4.89 4.79
C LYS A 208 9.82 -3.85 4.51
N LEU A 209 9.31 -3.84 3.29
CA LEU A 209 8.20 -2.97 2.89
C LEU A 209 6.88 -3.47 3.49
N PRO A 210 5.83 -2.61 3.55
CA PRO A 210 4.57 -2.94 4.21
C PRO A 210 3.93 -4.31 3.88
N PRO A 211 4.04 -4.85 2.65
CA PRO A 211 3.48 -6.17 2.34
C PRO A 211 4.12 -7.32 3.12
N SER A 212 5.41 -7.22 3.45
CA SER A 212 6.18 -8.32 4.04
C SER A 212 6.77 -8.01 5.42
N ILE A 213 6.56 -6.79 5.94
CA ILE A 213 7.06 -6.38 7.25
C ILE A 213 6.39 -7.17 8.36
N SER A 214 7.19 -7.74 9.26
CA SER A 214 6.67 -8.43 10.43
C SER A 214 6.07 -7.47 11.45
N PHE A 215 5.27 -8.01 12.38
CA PHE A 215 4.75 -7.24 13.50
C PHE A 215 5.88 -6.50 14.23
N GLN A 216 6.95 -7.19 14.62
CA GLN A 216 8.04 -6.59 15.40
C GLN A 216 8.81 -5.52 14.62
N GLU A 217 9.14 -5.76 13.35
CA GLU A 217 9.77 -4.74 12.50
C GLU A 217 8.89 -3.49 12.37
N ARG A 218 7.57 -3.67 12.19
CA ARG A 218 6.60 -2.56 12.14
C ARG A 218 6.58 -1.77 13.45
N ARG A 219 6.71 -2.45 14.60
CA ARG A 219 6.83 -1.82 15.93
C ARG A 219 8.10 -0.99 16.07
N GLU A 220 9.21 -1.47 15.52
CA GLU A 220 10.49 -0.75 15.55
C GLU A 220 10.44 0.50 14.68
N VAL A 221 9.87 0.41 13.48
CA VAL A 221 9.62 1.57 12.60
C VAL A 221 8.76 2.63 13.31
N GLU A 222 7.71 2.23 14.03
CA GLU A 222 6.85 3.15 14.82
C GLU A 222 7.56 3.73 16.06
N ARG A 223 8.63 3.09 16.55
CA ARG A 223 9.47 3.64 17.63
C ARG A 223 10.41 4.72 17.09
N MET A 224 10.87 4.56 15.85
CA MET A 224 11.80 5.49 15.18
C MET A 224 11.13 6.71 14.56
N SER A 225 9.82 6.60 14.28
CA SER A 225 8.97 7.66 13.71
C SER A 225 8.39 8.56 14.80
#